data_AF-A0A1I0DIM4-F1
#
_entry.id   AF-A0A1I0DIM4-F1
#
_cell.length_a   1.000
_cell.length_b   1.000
_cell.length_c   1.000
_cell.angle_alpha   90.00
_cell.angle_beta   90.00
_cell.angle_gamma   90.00
#
_symmetry.space_group_name_H-M   'P 1'
#
loop_
_entity.id
_entity.type
_entity.pdbx_description
1 polymer ?
#
loop_
_entity_poly.entity_id
_entity_poly.type
_entity_poly.pdbx_seq_one_letter_code
_entity_poly.pdbx_strand_id
1 'polypeptide(L)' 'MRYEEAWIWQDRITTAANALGYTVWDLRYNGKSCSFALELEQTLGDEQISALCAHMPLPTDYDGVGGHGSRFTIYGNLP' A
#
# COMPACT_ATOMS: atom_id res chain seq x y z
N MET A 1 4.51 14.50 -5.46
CA MET A 1 4.58 13.49 -6.52
C MET A 1 3.81 13.98 -7.75
N ARG A 2 4.42 13.98 -8.94
CA ARG A 2 3.72 14.26 -10.21
C ARG A 2 2.87 13.03 -10.60
N TYR A 3 1.81 13.22 -11.38
CA TYR A 3 0.93 12.11 -11.78
C TYR A 3 1.69 11.02 -12.56
N GLU A 4 2.70 11.44 -13.34
CA GLU A 4 3.63 10.55 -14.06
C GLU A 4 4.56 9.75 -13.15
N GLU A 5 4.61 10.02 -11.85
CA GLU A 5 5.39 9.22 -10.89
C GLU A 5 4.49 8.22 -10.15
N ALA A 6 3.17 8.49 -10.08
CA ALA A 6 2.24 7.67 -9.30
C ALA A 6 2.17 6.23 -9.82
N TRP A 7 2.20 6.02 -11.15
CA TRP A 7 2.18 4.68 -11.74
C TRP A 7 3.43 3.86 -11.41
N ILE A 8 4.61 4.49 -11.34
CA ILE A 8 5.87 3.84 -10.94
C ILE A 8 5.76 3.36 -9.50
N TRP A 9 5.19 4.19 -8.62
CA TRP A 9 5.00 3.82 -7.23
C TRP A 9 3.92 2.75 -7.06
N GLN A 10 2.84 2.76 -7.86
CA GLN A 10 1.86 1.68 -7.86
C GLN A 10 2.49 0.33 -8.24
N ASP A 11 3.34 0.31 -9.26
CA ASP A 11 4.06 -0.89 -9.67
C ASP A 11 5.01 -1.40 -8.57
N ARG A 12 5.75 -0.49 -7.92
CA ARG A 12 6.64 -0.83 -6.80
C ARG A 12 5.89 -1.36 -5.58
N ILE A 13 4.79 -0.72 -5.20
CA ILE A 13 3.93 -1.14 -4.08
C ILE A 13 3.35 -2.54 -4.37
N THR A 14 2.85 -2.75 -5.59
CA THR A 14 2.29 -4.05 -6.02
C THR A 14 3.36 -5.14 -6.00
N THR A 15 4.56 -4.84 -6.51
CA THR A 15 5.70 -5.75 -6.47
C THR A 15 6.11 -6.12 -5.05
N ALA A 16 6.15 -5.15 -4.12
CA ALA A 16 6.47 -5.39 -2.72
C ALA A 16 5.42 -6.29 -2.03
N ALA A 17 4.12 -6.02 -2.25
CA ALA A 17 3.04 -6.86 -1.73
C ALA A 17 3.14 -8.30 -2.26
N ASN A 18 3.33 -8.46 -3.58
CA ASN A 18 3.47 -9.78 -4.21
C ASN A 18 4.70 -10.54 -3.70
N ALA A 19 5.83 -9.86 -3.47
CA ALA A 19 7.06 -10.48 -2.94
C ALA A 19 6.87 -11.03 -1.52
N LEU A 20 5.95 -10.46 -0.74
CA LEU A 20 5.56 -10.96 0.58
C LEU A 20 4.45 -12.04 0.50
N GLY A 21 4.01 -12.40 -0.70
CA GLY A 21 2.97 -13.40 -0.92
C GLY A 21 1.54 -12.88 -0.76
N TYR A 22 1.32 -11.56 -0.89
CA TYR A 22 -0.01 -10.95 -0.78
C TYR A 22 -0.52 -10.49 -2.15
N THR A 23 -1.80 -10.76 -2.42
CA THR A 23 -2.50 -10.25 -3.59
C THR A 23 -3.15 -8.90 -3.29
N VAL A 24 -2.88 -7.92 -4.15
CA VAL A 24 -3.52 -6.60 -4.09
C VAL A 24 -4.93 -6.69 -4.66
N TRP A 25 -5.93 -6.29 -3.87
CA TRP A 25 -7.30 -6.11 -4.34
C TRP A 25 -7.47 -4.77 -5.05
N ASP A 26 -6.99 -3.70 -4.43
CA ASP A 26 -7.15 -2.34 -4.94
C ASP A 26 -5.98 -1.45 -4.51
N LEU A 27 -5.55 -0.57 -5.42
CA LEU A 27 -4.46 0.37 -5.17
C LEU A 27 -4.72 1.70 -5.86
N ARG A 28 -5.17 2.69 -5.09
CA ARG A 28 -5.58 4.01 -5.61
C ARG A 28 -4.67 5.12 -5.10
N TYR A 29 -4.17 5.94 -6.02
CA TYR A 29 -3.45 7.16 -5.69
C TYR A 29 -4.44 8.31 -5.38
N ASN A 30 -4.22 8.99 -4.24
CA ASN A 30 -4.90 10.21 -3.89
C ASN A 30 -3.95 11.41 -4.07
N GLY A 31 -4.16 12.15 -5.15
CA GLY A 31 -3.35 13.32 -5.49
C GLY A 31 -3.47 14.49 -4.50
N LYS A 32 -4.53 14.56 -3.68
CA LYS A 32 -4.69 15.62 -2.67
C LYS A 32 -3.80 15.40 -1.45
N SER A 33 -3.72 14.16 -0.98
CA SER A 33 -2.90 13.77 0.18
C SER A 33 -1.52 13.26 -0.22
N CYS A 34 -1.23 13.13 -1.52
CA CYS A 34 -0.01 12.52 -2.04
C CYS A 34 0.25 11.13 -1.43
N SER A 35 -0.81 10.31 -1.32
CA SER A 35 -0.76 8.97 -0.71
C SER A 35 -1.45 7.93 -1.57
N PHE A 36 -1.19 6.65 -1.31
CA PHE A 36 -1.88 5.52 -1.92
C PHE A 36 -2.73 4.82 -0.86
N ALA A 37 -3.97 4.50 -1.23
CA ALA A 37 -4.82 3.59 -0.48
C ALA A 37 -4.64 2.20 -1.09
N LEU A 38 -4.13 1.26 -0.29
CA LEU A 38 -3.96 -0.14 -0.64
C LEU A 38 -5.00 -0.97 0.11
N GLU A 39 -5.63 -1.91 -0.57
CA GLU A 39 -6.43 -2.98 0.02
C GLU A 39 -5.96 -4.33 -0.53
N LEU A 40 -5.83 -5.33 0.34
CA LEU A 40 -5.47 -6.69 -0.02
C LEU A 40 -6.71 -7.58 -0.16
N GLU A 41 -6.57 -8.72 -0.84
CA GLU A 41 -7.62 -9.75 -0.92
C GLU A 41 -7.77 -10.58 0.37
N GLN A 42 -6.97 -10.31 1.39
CA GLN A 42 -6.94 -11.06 2.64
C GLN A 42 -6.77 -10.16 3.85
N THR A 43 -7.34 -10.58 4.98
CA THR A 43 -7.09 -9.96 6.28
C THR A 43 -5.80 -10.51 6.88
N LEU A 44 -4.92 -9.63 7.30
CA LEU A 44 -3.62 -9.94 7.90
C LEU A 44 -3.69 -9.88 9.43
N GLY A 45 -2.89 -10.72 10.10
CA GLY A 45 -2.62 -10.61 11.53
C GLY A 45 -1.50 -9.62 11.85
N ASP A 46 -1.31 -9.29 13.12
CA ASP A 46 -0.40 -8.23 13.58
C ASP A 46 1.05 -8.38 13.07
N GLU A 47 1.60 -9.59 13.09
CA GLU A 47 2.97 -9.85 12.57
C GLU A 47 3.06 -9.60 11.06
N GLN A 48 2.04 -10.01 10.31
CA GLN A 48 1.98 -9.82 8.85
C GLN A 48 1.79 -8.34 8.48
N ILE A 49 0.97 -7.63 9.26
CA ILE A 49 0.80 -6.17 9.15
C ILE A 49 2.14 -5.48 9.36
N SER A 50 2.84 -5.80 10.45
CA SER A 50 4.14 -5.21 10.76
C SER A 50 5.19 -5.52 9.69
N ALA A 51 5.21 -6.76 9.17
CA ALA A 51 6.13 -7.15 8.11
C ALA A 51 5.86 -6.38 6.82
N LEU A 52 4.59 -6.26 6.42
CA LEU A 52 4.22 -5.49 5.22
C LEU A 52 4.64 -4.03 5.36
N CYS A 53 4.33 -3.37 6.47
CA CYS A 53 4.73 -1.98 6.68
C CYS A 53 6.26 -1.80 6.64
N ALA A 54 7.04 -2.75 7.19
CA ALA A 54 8.50 -2.68 7.21
C ALA A 54 9.15 -2.89 5.83
N HIS A 55 8.50 -3.63 4.94
CA HIS A 55 9.02 -3.98 3.61
C HIS A 55 8.46 -3.12 2.48
N MET A 56 7.49 -2.25 2.76
CA MET A 56 6.95 -1.33 1.78
C MET A 56 8.01 -0.29 1.35
N PRO A 57 8.00 0.13 0.08
CA PRO A 57 9.01 1.04 -0.47
C PRO A 57 8.82 2.51 -0.02
N LEU A 58 7.76 2.79 0.73
CA LEU A 58 7.36 4.09 1.24
C LEU A 58 6.78 3.93 2.66
N PRO A 59 6.80 5.00 3.49
CA PRO A 59 6.16 4.98 4.80
C PRO A 59 4.72 4.50 4.71
N THR A 60 4.36 3.51 5.52
CA THR A 60 3.09 2.79 5.42
C THR A 60 2.47 2.59 6.79
N ASP A 61 1.21 2.98 6.92
CA ASP A 61 0.38 2.75 8.10
C ASP A 61 -0.74 1.77 7.79
N TYR A 62 -1.10 0.97 8.79
CA TYR A 62 -2.28 0.12 8.73
C TYR A 62 -3.55 0.95 8.97
N ASP A 63 -4.53 0.80 8.09
CA ASP A 63 -5.80 1.56 8.09
C ASP A 63 -7.02 0.66 8.39
N GLY A 64 -6.78 -0.49 9.02
CA GLY A 64 -7.84 -1.44 9.41
C GLY A 64 -8.22 -2.43 8.32
N VAL A 65 -9.45 -2.97 8.41
CA VAL A 65 -9.98 -3.96 7.46
C VAL A 65 -11.04 -3.30 6.56
N GLY A 66 -10.90 -3.49 5.25
CA GLY A 66 -11.82 -3.04 4.22
C GLY A 66 -12.92 -4.05 3.91
N GLY A 67 -13.41 -4.01 2.67
CA GLY A 67 -14.44 -4.95 2.20
C GLY A 67 -13.90 -6.32 1.83
N HIS A 68 -12.61 -6.41 1.47
CA HIS A 68 -11.96 -7.63 0.99
C HIS A 68 -10.81 -8.07 1.90
N GLY A 69 -10.13 -7.13 2.55
CA GLY A 69 -9.00 -7.48 3.40
C GLY A 69 -8.37 -6.28 4.10
N SER A 70 -7.13 -6.48 4.54
CA SER A 70 -6.38 -5.44 5.25
C SER A 70 -6.10 -4.24 4.34
N ARG A 71 -6.27 -3.05 4.92
CA ARG A 71 -6.06 -1.76 4.27
C ARG A 71 -4.85 -1.05 4.81
N PHE A 72 -4.19 -0.30 3.95
CA PHE A 72 -3.01 0.47 4.28
C PHE A 72 -3.04 1.84 3.61
N THR A 73 -2.49 2.83 4.30
CA THR A 73 -2.16 4.13 3.72
C THR A 73 -0.66 4.21 3.51
N ILE A 74 -0.24 4.45 2.27
CA ILE A 74 1.16 4.52 1.88
C ILE A 74 1.46 5.96 1.48
N TYR A 75 2.31 6.65 2.21
CA TYR A 75 2.58 8.07 2.01
C TYR A 75 3.67 8.25 0.95
N GLY A 76 3.34 8.96 -0.12
CA GLY A 76 4.35 9.40 -1.07
C GLY A 76 5.31 10.39 -0.42
N ASN A 77 6.54 10.46 -0.91
CA ASN A 77 7.45 11.53 -0.53
C ASN A 77 6.78 12.88 -0.84
N LEU A 78 6.40 13.59 0.22
CA LEU A 78 6.07 15.00 0.16
C LEU A 78 7.39 15.75 -0.10
N PRO A 79 7.41 16.73 -1.02
CA PRO A 79 8.50 17.68 -1.09
C PRO A 79 8.60 18.50 0.21
#